data_AF-A0A8J6NX34-F1
#
_entry.id   AF-A0A8J6NX34-F1
#
_cell.length_a   1.000
_cell.length_b   1.000
_cell.length_c   1.000
_cell.angle_alpha   90.00
_cell.angle_beta   90.00
_cell.angle_gamma   90.00
#
_symmetry.space_group_name_H-M   'P 1'
#
loop_
_entity.id
_entity.type
_entity.pdbx_description
1 polymer ?
#
loop_
_entity_poly.entity_id
_entity_poly.type
_entity_poly.pdbx_seq_one_letter_code
_entity_poly.pdbx_strand_id
1 'polypeptide(L)'
;MPREYEDYLNDILDAIRKIETFIKGMTLETFKEDDKTVFVVIRAMEIIGEAAKHIPDDVRSQHPQVPWKAMTGMMRDILAHDYFGVNLNTIMKEGN
;
A
#
# COMPACT_ATOMS: atom_id res chain seq x y z
N MET A 1 -3.19 24.06 10.37
CA MET A 1 -1.96 23.59 11.04
C MET A 1 -1.15 22.81 10.02
N PRO A 2 0.18 22.88 10.02
CA PRO A 2 1.00 21.97 9.20
C PRO A 2 0.69 20.52 9.59
N ARG A 3 0.78 19.58 8.63
CA ARG A 3 0.64 18.15 8.94
C ARG A 3 1.86 17.70 9.71
N GLU A 4 1.65 16.91 10.76
CA GLU A 4 2.71 16.26 11.52
C GLU A 4 2.97 14.85 10.95
N TYR A 5 4.13 14.26 11.22
CA TYR A 5 4.46 12.90 10.75
C TYR A 5 3.44 11.85 11.22
N GLU A 6 2.78 12.10 12.36
CA GLU A 6 1.73 11.28 12.94
C GLU A 6 0.48 11.22 12.05
N ASP A 7 0.16 12.30 11.34
CA ASP A 7 -0.94 12.33 10.36
C ASP A 7 -0.65 11.38 9.19
N TYR A 8 0.61 11.30 8.75
CA TYR A 8 1.02 10.39 7.69
C TYR A 8 1.03 8.93 8.16
N LEU A 9 1.37 8.66 9.43
CA LEU A 9 1.21 7.33 10.03
C LEU A 9 -0.26 6.91 10.05
N ASN A 10 -1.17 7.83 10.38
CA ASN A 10 -2.60 7.57 10.33
C ASN A 10 -3.10 7.31 8.89
N ASP A 11 -2.63 8.07 7.91
CA ASP A 11 -2.96 7.83 6.49
C ASP A 11 -2.54 6.41 6.06
N ILE A 12 -1.35 5.96 6.46
CA ILE A 12 -0.86 4.60 6.19
C ILE A 12 -1.78 3.56 6.82
N LEU A 13 -2.13 3.73 8.10
CA LEU A 13 -3.00 2.79 8.81
C LEU A 13 -4.39 2.72 8.20
N ASP A 14 -4.97 3.86 7.82
CA ASP A 14 -6.29 3.90 7.21
C ASP A 14 -6.30 3.30 5.80
N ALA A 15 -5.22 3.50 5.03
CA ALA A 15 -5.05 2.84 3.74
C ALA A 15 -4.94 1.31 3.89
N ILE A 16 -4.18 0.81 4.86
CA ILE A 16 -4.07 -0.62 5.17
C ILE A 16 -5.45 -1.20 5.55
N ARG A 17 -6.18 -0.55 6.45
CA ARG A 17 -7.53 -0.99 6.86
C ARG A 17 -8.50 -1.06 5.69
N LYS A 18 -8.41 -0.12 4.75
CA LYS A 18 -9.22 -0.14 3.52
C LYS A 18 -8.85 -1.35 2.67
N ILE A 19 -7.57 -1.60 2.43
CA ILE A 19 -7.12 -2.79 1.69
C ILE A 19 -7.71 -4.05 2.35
N GLU A 20 -7.49 -4.25 3.65
CA GLU A 20 -7.99 -5.41 4.39
C GLU A 20 -9.51 -5.56 4.29
N THR A 21 -10.26 -4.46 4.36
CA THR A 21 -11.72 -4.48 4.29
C THR A 21 -12.22 -4.90 2.91
N PHE A 22 -11.60 -4.38 1.85
CA PHE A 22 -12.05 -4.63 0.48
C PHE A 22 -11.65 -6.01 -0.04
N ILE A 23 -10.48 -6.53 0.35
CA ILE A 23 -10.04 -7.88 -0.06
C ILE A 23 -10.63 -8.99 0.81
N LYS A 24 -11.32 -8.64 1.90
CA LYS A 24 -11.82 -9.63 2.87
C LYS A 24 -12.78 -10.61 2.20
N GLY A 25 -12.42 -11.90 2.24
CA GLY A 25 -13.24 -12.96 1.67
C GLY A 25 -13.16 -13.08 0.14
N MET A 26 -12.24 -12.34 -0.50
CA MET A 26 -11.96 -12.48 -1.93
C MET A 26 -10.89 -13.56 -2.16
N THR A 27 -11.09 -14.38 -3.19
CA THR A 27 -10.02 -15.17 -3.80
C THR A 27 -9.26 -14.34 -4.82
N LEU A 28 -8.11 -14.85 -5.26
CA LEU A 28 -7.31 -14.21 -6.30
C LEU A 28 -8.06 -14.06 -7.62
N GLU A 29 -8.91 -15.02 -8.01
CA GLU A 29 -9.76 -14.85 -9.20
C GLU A 29 -10.76 -13.72 -8.99
N THR A 30 -11.49 -13.72 -7.87
CA THR A 30 -12.52 -12.68 -7.62
C THR A 30 -11.94 -11.28 -7.48
N PHE A 31 -10.72 -11.15 -6.94
CA PHE A 31 -10.01 -9.88 -6.86
C PHE A 31 -9.63 -9.37 -8.25
N LYS A 32 -9.15 -10.24 -9.14
CA LYS A 32 -8.74 -9.88 -10.51
C LYS A 32 -9.93 -9.44 -11.38
N GLU A 33 -11.12 -9.94 -11.10
CA GLU A 33 -12.34 -9.62 -11.86
C GLU A 33 -13.07 -8.39 -11.30
N ASP A 34 -12.72 -7.91 -10.10
CA ASP A 34 -13.31 -6.73 -9.48
C ASP A 34 -12.40 -5.51 -9.63
N ASP A 35 -12.52 -4.83 -10.78
CA ASP A 35 -11.80 -3.60 -11.08
C ASP A 35 -11.91 -2.57 -9.95
N LYS A 36 -13.08 -2.43 -9.32
CA LYS A 36 -13.29 -1.46 -8.24
C LYS A 36 -12.36 -1.76 -7.07
N THR A 37 -12.26 -3.03 -6.67
CA THR A 37 -11.39 -3.43 -5.57
C THR A 37 -9.91 -3.33 -5.95
N VAL A 38 -9.54 -3.67 -7.19
CA VAL A 38 -8.19 -3.44 -7.71
C VAL A 38 -7.81 -1.96 -7.64
N PHE A 39 -8.68 -1.06 -8.11
CA PHE A 39 -8.45 0.40 -8.05
C PHE A 39 -8.31 0.90 -6.61
N VAL A 40 -9.15 0.41 -5.68
CA VAL A 40 -9.05 0.78 -4.26
C VAL A 40 -7.73 0.33 -3.66
N VAL A 41 -7.29 -0.90 -3.93
CA VAL A 41 -6.03 -1.45 -3.41
C VAL A 41 -4.85 -0.67 -3.98
N ILE A 42 -4.81 -0.44 -5.28
CA ILE A 42 -3.76 0.38 -5.92
C ILE A 42 -3.71 1.76 -5.26
N ARG A 43 -4.85 2.45 -5.18
CA ARG A 43 -4.91 3.79 -4.58
C ARG A 43 -4.44 3.82 -3.13
N ALA A 44 -4.80 2.81 -2.34
CA ALA A 44 -4.34 2.69 -0.97
C ALA A 44 -2.83 2.47 -0.89
N MET A 45 -2.25 1.66 -1.78
CA MET A 45 -0.80 1.49 -1.89
C MET A 45 -0.09 2.79 -2.29
N GLU A 46 -0.71 3.62 -3.14
CA GLU A 46 -0.17 4.95 -3.45
C GLU A 46 -0.09 5.86 -2.23
N ILE A 47 -1.18 5.89 -1.44
CA ILE A 47 -1.26 6.68 -0.21
C ILE A 47 -0.17 6.23 0.78
N ILE A 48 0.01 4.92 0.95
CA ILE A 48 1.04 4.36 1.84
C ILE A 48 2.43 4.80 1.39
N GLY A 49 2.74 4.66 0.09
CA GLY A 49 4.05 4.99 -0.44
C GLY A 49 4.38 6.48 -0.35
N GLU A 50 3.41 7.35 -0.59
CA GLU A 50 3.59 8.79 -0.46
C GLU A 50 3.72 9.20 1.02
N ALA A 51 2.82 8.75 1.89
CA ALA A 51 2.86 9.06 3.31
C ALA A 51 4.17 8.58 3.97
N ALA A 52 4.69 7.42 3.57
CA ALA A 52 5.97 6.90 4.06
C ALA A 52 7.18 7.80 3.76
N LYS A 53 7.14 8.63 2.70
CA LYS A 53 8.22 9.59 2.37
C LYS A 53 8.25 10.79 3.32
N HIS A 54 7.09 11.15 3.87
CA HIS A 54 6.96 12.27 4.81
C HIS A 54 7.29 11.88 6.25
N ILE A 55 7.61 10.62 6.51
CA ILE A 55 8.08 10.17 7.82
C ILE A 55 9.58 10.52 7.98
N PRO A 56 9.95 11.24 9.06
CA PRO A 56 11.34 11.56 9.37
C PRO A 56 12.27 10.33 9.44
N ASP A 57 13.55 10.51 9.06
CA ASP A 57 14.53 9.42 9.04
C ASP A 57 14.83 8.85 10.43
N ASP A 58 14.85 9.69 11.46
CA ASP A 58 15.05 9.30 12.85
C ASP A 58 13.93 8.38 13.36
N VAL A 59 12.67 8.67 13.00
CA VAL A 59 11.51 7.80 13.29
C VAL A 59 11.64 6.48 12.53
N ARG A 60 11.96 6.52 11.23
CA ARG A 60 12.16 5.29 10.44
C ARG A 60 13.29 4.43 10.96
N SER A 61 14.36 5.04 11.48
CA SER A 61 15.52 4.35 12.03
C SER A 61 15.24 3.68 13.38
N GLN A 62 14.31 4.24 14.17
CA GLN A 62 13.83 3.63 15.41
C GLN A 62 12.93 2.41 15.16
N HIS A 63 12.32 2.31 13.97
CA HIS A 63 11.42 1.22 13.60
C HIS A 63 11.90 0.42 12.38
N PRO A 64 13.09 -0.23 12.43
CA PRO A 64 13.66 -0.95 11.28
C PRO A 64 12.86 -2.21 10.88
N GLN A 65 11.98 -2.72 11.75
CA GLN A 65 11.07 -3.82 11.45
C GLN A 65 10.00 -3.46 10.42
N VAL A 66 9.70 -2.16 10.28
CA VAL A 66 8.76 -1.67 9.28
C VAL A 66 9.52 -1.51 7.96
N PRO A 67 9.01 -2.05 6.84
CA PRO A 67 9.73 -2.05 5.57
C PRO A 67 9.62 -0.70 4.85
N TRP A 68 10.11 0.39 5.47
CA TRP A 68 10.01 1.76 4.96
C TRP A 68 10.51 1.91 3.52
N LYS A 69 11.68 1.33 3.20
CA LYS A 69 12.25 1.37 1.86
C LYS A 69 11.33 0.71 0.83
N ALA A 70 10.73 -0.42 1.20
CA ALA A 70 9.78 -1.10 0.34
C ALA A 70 8.52 -0.23 0.14
N MET A 71 7.95 0.36 1.20
CA MET A 71 6.78 1.24 1.05
C MET A 71 7.07 2.44 0.14
N THR A 72 8.22 3.11 0.31
CA THR A 72 8.60 4.24 -0.56
C THR A 72 8.94 3.84 -1.99
N GLY A 73 9.43 2.60 -2.20
CA GLY A 73 9.83 2.06 -3.51
C GLY A 73 8.70 1.35 -4.26
N MET A 74 7.74 0.79 -3.54
CA MET A 74 6.61 -0.01 -4.04
C MET A 74 5.78 0.76 -5.06
N MET A 75 5.57 2.08 -4.87
CA MET A 75 4.92 2.91 -5.88
C MET A 75 5.73 3.02 -7.17
N ARG A 76 7.06 3.09 -7.09
CA ARG A 76 7.90 3.16 -8.29
C ARG A 76 7.82 1.86 -9.08
N ASP A 77 7.81 0.73 -8.40
CA ASP A 77 7.73 -0.59 -9.03
C ASP A 77 6.33 -0.85 -9.61
N ILE A 78 5.26 -0.43 -8.92
CA ILE A 78 3.87 -0.51 -9.39
C ILE A 78 3.60 0.44 -10.56
N LEU A 79 4.16 1.65 -10.55
CA LEU A 79 3.99 2.61 -11.66
C LEU A 79 4.90 2.31 -12.86
N ALA A 80 6.06 1.71 -12.64
CA ALA A 80 6.98 1.30 -13.71
C ALA A 80 6.48 0.05 -14.46
N HIS A 81 5.71 -0.80 -13.79
CA HIS A 81 4.84 -1.76 -14.45
C HIS A 81 3.56 -1.04 -14.85
N ASP A 82 3.55 -0.43 -16.04
CA ASP A 82 2.39 0.18 -16.69
C ASP A 82 1.09 -0.49 -16.23
N TYR A 83 0.07 0.32 -15.89
CA TYR A 83 -1.28 0.01 -15.38
C TYR A 83 -1.98 -1.28 -15.91
N PHE A 84 -1.45 -1.92 -16.94
CA PHE A 84 -1.83 -3.21 -17.52
C PHE A 84 -1.07 -4.44 -16.97
N GLY A 85 -0.02 -4.27 -16.17
CA GLY A 85 0.95 -5.31 -15.84
C GLY A 85 1.31 -5.42 -14.36
N VAL A 86 0.50 -4.83 -13.47
CA VAL A 86 0.59 -5.14 -12.04
C VAL A 86 0.31 -6.62 -11.90
N ASN A 87 1.32 -7.40 -11.55
CA ASN A 87 1.14 -8.83 -11.32
C ASN A 87 0.29 -8.95 -10.04
N LEU A 88 -1.03 -9.08 -10.21
CA LEU A 88 -2.00 -9.15 -9.11
C LEU A 88 -1.69 -10.32 -8.16
N ASN A 89 -0.92 -11.32 -8.62
CA ASN A 89 -0.37 -12.40 -7.79
C ASN A 89 0.67 -11.90 -6.77
N THR A 90 1.33 -10.77 -7.01
CA THR A 90 2.28 -10.13 -6.07
C THR A 90 1.54 -9.36 -4.98
N ILE A 91 0.35 -8.81 -5.28
CA ILE A 91 -0.48 -8.05 -4.34
C ILE A 91 -1.16 -8.97 -3.33
N MET A 92 -1.70 -10.09 -3.81
CA MET A 92 -2.34 -11.07 -2.95
C MET A 92 -1.65 -12.42 -3.15
N LYS A 93 -0.74 -12.75 -2.23
CA LYS A 93 -0.27 -14.14 -2.10
C LYS A 93 -1.38 -14.94 -1.47
N GLU A 94 -1.76 -16.05 -2.11
CA GLU A 94 -2.63 -17.06 -1.51
C GLU A 94 -2.03 -17.46 -0.15
N GLY A 95 -2.74 -17.13 0.92
CA GLY A 95 -2.46 -17.67 2.24
C GLY A 95 -2.88 -19.12 2.22
N ASN A 96 -1.90 -20.02 2.11
CA ASN A 96 -2.05 -21.41 2.58
C ASN A 96 -2.11 -21.41 4.11
#